data_AF-A0A2G4IT25-F1
#
_entry.id   AF-A0A2G4IT25-F1
#
_cell.length_a   1.000
_cell.length_b   1.000
_cell.length_c   1.000
_cell.angle_alpha   90.00
_cell.angle_beta   90.00
_cell.angle_gamma   90.00
#
_symmetry.space_group_name_H-M   'P 1'
#
loop_
_entity.id
_entity.type
_entity.pdbx_description
1 polymer ?
#
loop_
_entity_poly.entity_id
_entity_poly.type
_entity_poly.pdbx_seq_one_letter_code
_entity_poly.pdbx_strand_id
1 'polypeptide(L)'
;MTFKTFTAVIALSVGAALTLPSFAAEPAPAATEKPGKPAGAESKQKTMGRYSGWEGRERDLGLVMNMVVKTMNDNDAYQHEVNDALVKHHLTSMQFSKNKGLVSEAVQHEVDTEMPMLKRVAKMIEKSGDKELALKAVFDQTTCHWQLVLDTETAPGMRRYRSPFGHVLEQTTRLSQHDITEKWIHDNWTTPRFMAYAKILGVDLDVSPWQDDGIITVKLRNYTPAPKQTSAVTN
;
A
#
# COMPACT_ATOMS: atom_id res chain seq x y z
N MET A 1 -59.60 -29.02 21.88
CA MET A 1 -59.55 -27.57 21.60
C MET A 1 -58.42 -27.31 20.64
N THR A 2 -58.73 -26.60 19.57
CA THR A 2 -58.02 -26.55 18.30
C THR A 2 -56.90 -25.50 18.30
N PHE A 3 -55.78 -25.84 17.68
CA PHE A 3 -54.61 -25.00 17.43
C PHE A 3 -54.94 -23.69 16.69
N LYS A 4 -54.23 -22.61 17.05
CA LYS A 4 -53.87 -21.54 16.11
C LYS A 4 -52.39 -21.17 16.30
N THR A 5 -51.56 -21.82 15.49
CA THR A 5 -50.22 -21.40 15.10
C THR A 5 -50.33 -20.16 14.21
N PHE A 6 -49.55 -19.12 14.52
CA PHE A 6 -49.23 -18.07 13.53
C PHE A 6 -47.91 -18.44 12.87
N THR A 7 -48.04 -19.03 11.68
CA THR A 7 -47.01 -19.15 10.65
C THR A 7 -46.83 -17.76 10.03
N ALA A 8 -45.64 -17.17 10.14
CA ALA A 8 -45.22 -16.10 9.24
C ALA A 8 -44.45 -16.74 8.08
N VAL A 9 -44.93 -16.42 6.89
CA VAL A 9 -44.70 -17.09 5.62
C VAL A 9 -43.27 -16.88 5.10
N ILE A 10 -42.56 -17.98 4.90
CA ILE A 10 -41.51 -18.11 3.88
C ILE A 10 -42.21 -18.57 2.59
N ALA A 11 -41.68 -18.11 1.44
CA ALA A 11 -42.01 -18.46 0.05
C ALA A 11 -42.92 -17.44 -0.67
N LEU A 12 -42.75 -17.06 -1.93
CA LEU A 12 -41.78 -17.30 -3.01
C LEU A 12 -42.33 -16.43 -4.18
N SER A 13 -41.47 -15.83 -5.00
CA SER A 13 -41.71 -15.70 -6.46
C SER A 13 -40.44 -15.13 -7.11
N VAL A 14 -39.55 -15.98 -7.63
CA VAL A 14 -39.56 -16.45 -9.03
C VAL A 14 -39.41 -15.30 -10.03
N GLY A 15 -38.22 -15.24 -10.62
CA GLY A 15 -37.99 -14.96 -12.04
C GLY A 15 -38.83 -13.88 -12.70
N ALA A 16 -38.33 -12.65 -12.64
CA ALA A 16 -38.32 -11.83 -13.84
C ALA A 16 -36.90 -11.92 -14.41
N ALA A 17 -36.73 -12.76 -15.43
CA ALA A 17 -35.62 -12.60 -16.34
C ALA A 17 -35.79 -11.21 -16.97
N LEU A 18 -35.06 -10.22 -16.45
CA LEU A 18 -34.75 -9.02 -17.21
C LEU A 18 -33.93 -9.51 -18.39
N THR A 19 -34.59 -9.66 -19.53
CA THR A 19 -33.93 -9.74 -20.83
C THR A 19 -33.14 -8.45 -20.98
N LEU A 20 -31.89 -8.47 -20.53
CA LEU A 20 -30.90 -7.51 -20.99
C LEU A 20 -30.90 -7.61 -22.52
N PRO A 21 -30.94 -6.48 -23.25
CA PRO A 21 -30.70 -6.54 -24.69
C PRO A 21 -29.37 -7.28 -24.89
N SER A 22 -29.45 -8.40 -25.61
CA SER A 22 -28.28 -9.09 -26.12
C SER A 22 -27.61 -8.15 -27.10
N PHE A 23 -26.73 -7.28 -26.61
CA PHE A 23 -25.65 -6.78 -27.44
C PHE A 23 -24.85 -8.03 -27.81
N ALA A 24 -25.01 -8.48 -29.05
CA ALA A 24 -24.10 -9.43 -29.63
C ALA A 24 -22.70 -8.89 -29.37
N ALA A 25 -21.94 -9.55 -28.48
CA ALA A 25 -20.54 -9.25 -28.33
C ALA A 25 -19.92 -9.53 -29.70
N GLU A 26 -19.43 -8.49 -30.36
CA GLU A 26 -18.50 -8.67 -31.46
C GLU A 26 -17.41 -9.65 -30.99
N PRO A 27 -17.02 -10.63 -31.83
CA PRO A 27 -15.95 -11.53 -31.47
C PRO A 27 -14.73 -10.71 -31.10
N ALA A 28 -14.15 -10.99 -29.93
CA ALA A 28 -12.95 -10.35 -29.46
C ALA A 28 -11.88 -10.42 -30.57
N PRO A 29 -11.28 -9.28 -30.98
CA PRO A 29 -10.22 -9.31 -31.97
C PRO A 29 -9.10 -10.21 -31.46
N ALA A 30 -8.62 -11.09 -32.34
CA ALA A 30 -7.51 -11.98 -32.08
C ALA A 30 -6.35 -11.20 -31.44
N ALA A 31 -5.71 -11.78 -30.42
CA ALA A 31 -4.60 -11.19 -29.70
C ALA A 31 -3.41 -10.92 -30.64
N THR A 32 -3.42 -9.77 -31.28
CA THR A 32 -2.29 -9.20 -32.00
C THR A 32 -1.81 -7.98 -31.24
N GLU A 33 -0.55 -8.08 -30.81
CA GLU A 33 0.33 -7.03 -30.31
C GLU A 33 0.07 -6.50 -28.89
N LYS A 34 1.16 -6.49 -28.10
CA LYS A 34 1.24 -5.80 -26.81
C LYS A 34 0.83 -4.33 -27.03
N PRO A 35 0.11 -3.69 -26.08
CA PRO A 35 -0.23 -2.27 -26.22
C PRO A 35 1.05 -1.48 -26.45
N GLY A 36 1.13 -0.86 -27.63
CA GLY A 36 2.23 0.02 -27.99
C GLY A 36 2.35 1.14 -26.96
N LYS A 37 3.59 1.54 -26.71
CA LYS A 37 3.93 2.75 -25.94
C LYS A 37 3.03 3.90 -26.42
N PRO A 38 2.40 4.69 -25.52
CA PRO A 38 1.51 5.76 -25.95
C PRO A 38 2.22 6.67 -26.96
N ALA A 39 1.53 6.98 -28.05
CA ALA A 39 2.03 7.87 -29.09
C ALA A 39 2.44 9.20 -28.44
N GLY A 40 3.73 9.51 -28.51
CA GLY A 40 4.37 10.63 -27.80
C GLY A 40 5.60 10.25 -26.98
N ALA A 41 5.80 8.96 -26.68
CA ALA A 41 6.98 8.49 -25.96
C ALA A 41 8.20 8.23 -26.89
N GLU A 42 8.50 9.17 -27.78
CA GLU A 42 9.80 9.21 -28.45
C GLU A 42 10.87 9.52 -27.42
N SER A 43 11.91 8.68 -27.33
CA SER A 43 13.10 8.97 -26.56
C SER A 43 13.89 10.08 -27.27
N LYS A 44 13.40 11.31 -27.19
CA LYS A 44 14.20 12.47 -27.56
C LYS A 44 15.31 12.59 -26.54
N GLN A 45 16.53 12.43 -27.04
CA GLN A 45 17.78 12.76 -26.38
C GLN A 45 17.57 13.98 -25.49
N LYS A 46 17.77 13.83 -24.17
CA LYS A 46 17.52 14.89 -23.18
C LYS A 46 18.33 16.13 -23.52
N THR A 47 17.72 17.07 -24.23
CA THR A 47 18.23 18.44 -24.36
C THR A 47 18.22 19.03 -22.95
N MET A 48 19.34 19.58 -22.49
CA MET A 48 19.42 20.21 -21.16
C MET A 48 18.48 21.44 -21.12
N GLY A 49 17.28 21.22 -20.59
CA GLY A 49 16.32 22.24 -20.16
C GLY A 49 15.78 21.85 -18.78
N ARG A 50 15.34 22.83 -17.99
CA ARG A 50 14.67 22.59 -16.71
C ARG A 50 13.25 22.09 -16.97
N TYR A 51 13.11 20.80 -17.28
CA TYR A 51 11.81 20.14 -17.43
C TYR A 51 11.30 19.66 -16.06
N SER A 52 10.00 19.83 -15.83
CA SER A 52 9.30 19.42 -14.61
C SER A 52 9.04 17.92 -14.55
N GLY A 53 9.07 17.23 -15.69
CA GLY A 53 8.69 15.82 -15.82
C GLY A 53 7.20 15.61 -16.08
N TRP A 54 6.42 16.70 -16.20
CA TRP A 54 4.98 16.69 -16.48
C TRP A 54 4.61 17.24 -17.85
N GLU A 55 5.59 17.62 -18.68
CA GLU A 55 5.33 18.15 -20.02
C GLU A 55 4.53 17.15 -20.86
N GLY A 56 3.38 17.60 -21.39
CA GLY A 56 2.42 16.76 -22.12
C GLY A 56 1.48 15.92 -21.23
N ARG A 57 1.57 16.07 -19.90
CA ARG A 57 0.71 15.42 -18.88
C ARG A 57 0.09 16.42 -17.91
N GLU A 58 -0.08 17.67 -18.33
CA GLU A 58 -0.56 18.76 -17.49
C GLU A 58 -1.98 18.50 -16.97
N ARG A 59 -2.81 17.80 -17.76
CA ARG A 59 -4.14 17.36 -17.31
C ARG A 59 -4.05 16.40 -16.12
N ASP A 60 -3.15 15.44 -16.17
CA ASP A 60 -2.97 14.46 -15.09
C ASP A 60 -2.50 15.17 -13.83
N LEU A 61 -1.52 16.07 -13.96
CA LEU A 61 -1.05 16.91 -12.85
C LEU A 61 -2.20 17.73 -12.26
N GLY A 62 -3.02 18.36 -13.10
CA GLY A 62 -4.19 19.13 -12.69
C GLY A 62 -5.21 18.28 -11.91
N LEU A 63 -5.44 17.04 -12.32
CA LEU A 63 -6.34 16.11 -11.61
C LEU A 63 -5.78 15.74 -10.23
N VAL A 64 -4.49 15.41 -10.14
CA VAL A 64 -3.83 15.07 -8.86
C VAL A 64 -3.85 16.27 -7.91
N MET A 65 -3.49 17.47 -8.38
CA MET A 65 -3.50 18.67 -7.55
C MET A 65 -4.90 19.06 -7.11
N ASN A 66 -5.91 18.91 -7.97
CA ASN A 66 -7.31 19.14 -7.60
C ASN A 66 -7.78 18.18 -6.50
N MET A 67 -7.39 16.91 -6.56
CA MET A 67 -7.68 15.93 -5.50
C MET A 67 -7.03 16.34 -4.17
N VAL A 68 -5.74 16.72 -4.19
CA VAL A 68 -5.01 17.17 -2.99
C VAL A 68 -5.69 18.41 -2.39
N VAL A 69 -5.98 19.43 -3.19
CA VAL A 69 -6.63 20.67 -2.72
C VAL A 69 -8.01 20.40 -2.14
N LYS A 70 -8.82 19.56 -2.80
CA LYS A 70 -10.14 19.19 -2.27
C LYS A 70 -10.06 18.46 -0.94
N THR A 71 -9.10 17.55 -0.79
CA THR A 71 -8.92 16.78 0.45
C THR A 71 -8.46 17.68 1.60
N MET A 72 -7.45 18.52 1.35
CA MET A 72 -6.87 19.38 2.39
C MET A 72 -7.75 20.57 2.79
N ASN A 73 -8.69 20.98 1.94
CA ASN A 73 -9.63 22.06 2.22
C ASN A 73 -10.92 21.59 2.91
N ASP A 74 -11.18 20.28 2.98
CA ASP A 74 -12.34 19.72 3.68
C ASP A 74 -12.02 19.50 5.16
N ASN A 75 -12.48 20.43 5.99
CA ASN A 75 -12.14 20.52 7.42
C ASN A 75 -13.38 20.54 8.33
N ASP A 76 -14.57 20.24 7.80
CA ASP A 76 -15.84 20.39 8.55
C ASP A 76 -15.96 19.39 9.71
N ALA A 77 -15.44 18.17 9.54
CA ALA A 77 -15.45 17.12 10.57
C ALA A 77 -14.11 17.01 11.32
N TYR A 78 -13.02 16.91 10.56
CA TYR A 78 -11.64 16.93 11.04
C TYR A 78 -10.73 17.27 9.85
N GLN A 79 -9.48 17.65 10.13
CA GLN A 79 -8.49 17.95 9.09
C GLN A 79 -8.10 16.64 8.39
N HIS A 80 -8.45 16.43 7.12
CA HIS A 80 -8.05 15.22 6.41
C HIS A 80 -6.58 15.26 5.96
N GLU A 81 -5.93 14.10 5.94
CA GLU A 81 -4.67 13.89 5.22
C GLU A 81 -4.92 13.27 3.83
N VAL A 82 -3.97 13.45 2.91
CA VAL A 82 -4.12 13.04 1.50
C VAL A 82 -4.26 11.53 1.29
N ASN A 83 -3.91 10.73 2.31
CA ASN A 83 -3.95 9.27 2.33
C ASN A 83 -5.11 8.71 3.18
N ASP A 84 -5.97 9.55 3.76
CA ASP A 84 -7.01 9.15 4.72
C ASP A 84 -7.89 7.99 4.22
N ALA A 85 -8.33 8.06 2.97
CA ALA A 85 -9.19 7.03 2.38
C ALA A 85 -8.49 5.66 2.34
N LEU A 86 -7.18 5.64 2.01
CA LEU A 86 -6.37 4.44 2.00
C LEU A 86 -6.13 3.92 3.43
N VAL A 87 -5.74 4.80 4.35
CA VAL A 87 -5.53 4.48 5.76
C VAL A 87 -6.80 3.87 6.37
N LYS A 88 -7.97 4.49 6.12
CA LYS A 88 -9.26 4.01 6.60
C LYS A 88 -9.61 2.63 6.07
N HIS A 89 -9.31 2.36 4.80
CA HIS A 89 -9.50 1.02 4.23
C HIS A 89 -8.62 -0.02 4.95
N HIS A 90 -7.35 0.28 5.17
CA HIS A 90 -6.46 -0.60 5.95
C HIS A 90 -6.97 -0.84 7.37
N LEU A 91 -7.39 0.21 8.08
CA LEU A 91 -7.96 0.10 9.43
C LEU A 91 -9.21 -0.80 9.44
N THR A 92 -10.10 -0.63 8.46
CA THR A 92 -11.33 -1.42 8.34
C THR A 92 -11.01 -2.90 8.09
N SER A 93 -10.06 -3.19 7.19
CA SER A 93 -9.62 -4.55 6.89
C SER A 93 -8.95 -5.21 8.09
N MET A 94 -8.07 -4.49 8.80
CA MET A 94 -7.45 -4.97 10.03
C MET A 94 -8.49 -5.25 11.12
N GLN A 95 -9.43 -4.33 11.35
CA GLN A 95 -10.52 -4.50 12.30
C GLN A 95 -11.40 -5.71 11.97
N PHE A 96 -11.73 -5.91 10.68
CA PHE A 96 -12.48 -7.07 10.24
C PHE A 96 -11.73 -8.37 10.58
N SER A 97 -10.44 -8.44 10.25
CA SER A 97 -9.62 -9.62 10.55
C SER A 97 -9.53 -9.88 12.06
N LYS A 98 -9.39 -8.84 12.89
CA LYS A 98 -9.44 -8.93 14.35
C LYS A 98 -10.76 -9.52 14.84
N ASN A 99 -11.88 -8.97 14.37
CA ASN A 99 -13.22 -9.41 14.78
C ASN A 99 -13.52 -10.86 14.39
N LYS A 100 -12.86 -11.38 13.36
CA LYS A 100 -13.00 -12.76 12.90
C LYS A 100 -11.93 -13.71 13.45
N GLY A 101 -10.95 -13.20 14.20
CA GLY A 101 -9.81 -14.00 14.66
C GLY A 101 -8.91 -14.49 13.53
N LEU A 102 -8.81 -13.73 12.42
CA LEU A 102 -8.09 -14.09 11.19
C LEU A 102 -6.86 -13.20 10.93
N VAL A 103 -6.31 -12.56 11.96
CA VAL A 103 -5.24 -11.55 11.79
C VAL A 103 -3.98 -12.19 11.21
N SER A 104 -3.57 -13.35 11.71
CA SER A 104 -2.38 -14.05 11.24
C SER A 104 -2.53 -14.52 9.79
N GLU A 105 -3.70 -15.01 9.43
CA GLU A 105 -4.05 -15.43 8.07
C GLU A 105 -4.08 -14.24 7.11
N ALA A 106 -4.64 -13.10 7.55
CA ALA A 106 -4.66 -11.88 6.77
C ALA A 106 -3.24 -11.35 6.50
N VAL A 107 -2.38 -11.33 7.53
CA VAL A 107 -0.96 -10.96 7.36
C VAL A 107 -0.26 -11.92 6.40
N GLN A 108 -0.45 -13.24 6.56
CA GLN A 108 0.15 -14.22 5.66
C GLN A 108 -0.35 -14.04 4.22
N HIS A 109 -1.62 -13.72 4.02
CA HIS A 109 -2.18 -13.46 2.70
C HIS A 109 -1.59 -12.20 2.04
N GLU A 110 -1.37 -11.11 2.79
CA GLU A 110 -0.62 -9.95 2.27
C GLU A 110 0.79 -10.36 1.85
N VAL A 111 1.48 -11.14 2.69
CA VAL A 111 2.84 -11.62 2.40
C VAL A 111 2.89 -12.49 1.15
N ASP A 112 1.92 -13.39 0.98
CA ASP A 112 1.85 -14.28 -0.18
C ASP A 112 1.59 -13.51 -1.47
N THR A 113 0.79 -12.44 -1.40
CA THR A 113 0.50 -11.55 -2.53
C THR A 113 1.76 -10.80 -2.98
N GLU A 114 2.58 -10.33 -2.04
CA GLU A 114 3.83 -9.61 -2.32
C GLU A 114 5.01 -10.55 -2.66
N MET A 115 4.88 -11.84 -2.35
CA MET A 115 5.95 -12.83 -2.46
C MET A 115 6.65 -12.88 -3.83
N PRO A 116 5.96 -12.80 -4.99
CA PRO A 116 6.63 -12.84 -6.29
C PRO A 116 7.62 -11.68 -6.48
N MET A 117 7.28 -10.48 -6.00
CA MET A 117 8.17 -9.32 -6.05
C MET A 117 9.33 -9.50 -5.07
N LEU A 118 9.04 -9.86 -3.82
CA LEU A 118 10.07 -10.05 -2.79
C LEU A 118 11.10 -11.11 -3.20
N LYS A 119 10.68 -12.22 -3.82
CA LYS A 119 11.59 -13.25 -4.35
C LYS A 119 12.51 -12.73 -5.46
N ARG A 120 12.07 -11.77 -6.29
CA ARG A 120 12.94 -11.14 -7.29
C ARG A 120 14.03 -10.31 -6.61
N VAL A 121 13.67 -9.55 -5.59
CA VAL A 121 14.61 -8.75 -4.79
C VAL A 121 15.59 -9.64 -4.04
N ALA A 122 15.12 -10.73 -3.44
CA ALA A 122 15.96 -11.71 -2.76
C ALA A 122 17.09 -12.24 -3.67
N LYS A 123 16.77 -12.57 -4.93
CA LYS A 123 17.78 -13.00 -5.93
C LYS A 123 18.78 -11.90 -6.26
N MET A 124 18.36 -10.63 -6.28
CA MET A 124 19.26 -9.50 -6.50
C MET A 124 20.20 -9.29 -5.30
N ILE A 125 19.69 -9.44 -4.08
CA ILE A 125 20.47 -9.39 -2.84
C ILE A 125 21.50 -10.52 -2.85
N GLU A 126 21.09 -11.76 -3.13
CA GLU A 126 21.98 -12.93 -3.19
C GLU A 126 23.13 -12.72 -4.19
N LYS A 127 22.82 -12.20 -5.38
CA LYS A 127 23.82 -11.97 -6.44
C LYS A 127 24.79 -10.84 -6.12
N SER A 128 24.31 -9.77 -5.50
CA SER A 128 25.10 -8.54 -5.29
C SER A 128 25.76 -8.45 -3.92
N GLY A 129 25.23 -9.17 -2.93
CA GLY A 129 25.52 -8.97 -1.51
C GLY A 129 24.93 -7.68 -0.91
N ASP A 130 24.24 -6.84 -1.70
CA ASP A 130 23.70 -5.56 -1.23
C ASP A 130 22.38 -5.76 -0.47
N LYS A 131 22.47 -5.90 0.85
CA LYS A 131 21.31 -6.03 1.74
C LYS A 131 20.44 -4.76 1.78
N GLU A 132 20.95 -3.59 1.40
CA GLU A 132 20.16 -2.34 1.37
C GLU A 132 18.99 -2.43 0.37
N LEU A 133 19.09 -3.30 -0.64
CA LEU A 133 18.01 -3.58 -1.57
C LEU A 133 16.73 -4.07 -0.87
N ALA A 134 16.84 -4.71 0.30
CA ALA A 134 15.67 -5.08 1.09
C ALA A 134 14.90 -3.87 1.58
N LEU A 135 15.58 -2.84 2.09
CA LEU A 135 14.94 -1.61 2.55
C LEU A 135 14.39 -0.81 1.36
N LYS A 136 15.15 -0.71 0.27
CA LYS A 136 14.69 -0.01 -0.94
C LYS A 136 13.42 -0.63 -1.52
N ALA A 137 13.34 -1.96 -1.57
CA ALA A 137 12.17 -2.67 -2.10
C ALA A 137 10.91 -2.55 -1.23
N VAL A 138 11.05 -2.19 0.04
CA VAL A 138 9.92 -2.09 0.96
C VAL A 138 9.50 -0.64 1.18
N PHE A 139 10.45 0.31 1.15
CA PHE A 139 10.23 1.71 1.50
C PHE A 139 10.45 2.69 0.34
N ASP A 140 11.58 2.59 -0.39
CA ASP A 140 12.06 3.69 -1.24
C ASP A 140 11.72 3.54 -2.73
N GLN A 141 11.34 2.35 -3.18
CA GLN A 141 10.99 2.08 -4.58
C GLN A 141 9.55 1.59 -4.70
N THR A 142 8.76 1.81 -3.66
CA THR A 142 7.41 1.27 -3.53
C THR A 142 6.45 2.42 -3.39
N THR A 143 5.74 2.72 -4.49
CA THR A 143 4.74 3.80 -4.53
C THR A 143 3.66 3.62 -3.47
N CYS A 144 3.33 2.37 -3.10
CA CYS A 144 2.36 2.07 -2.06
C CYS A 144 2.82 2.52 -0.66
N HIS A 145 4.14 2.47 -0.37
CA HIS A 145 4.67 2.99 0.89
C HIS A 145 4.52 4.52 0.94
N TRP A 146 4.84 5.23 -0.15
CA TRP A 146 4.68 6.69 -0.23
C TRP A 146 3.21 7.15 -0.15
N GLN A 147 2.29 6.33 -0.67
CA GLN A 147 0.86 6.61 -0.57
C GLN A 147 0.33 6.39 0.85
N LEU A 148 0.91 5.45 1.60
CA LEU A 148 0.47 5.14 2.95
C LEU A 148 1.17 6.00 4.00
N VAL A 149 2.46 6.29 3.84
CA VAL A 149 3.32 7.00 4.79
C VAL A 149 3.87 8.27 4.14
N LEU A 150 3.45 9.43 4.66
CA LEU A 150 3.72 10.73 4.06
C LEU A 150 5.17 11.21 4.22
N ASP A 151 5.85 10.77 5.27
CA ASP A 151 7.25 11.11 5.53
C ASP A 151 8.04 9.89 6.02
N THR A 152 9.20 9.65 5.41
CA THR A 152 10.10 8.56 5.76
C THR A 152 11.54 9.04 5.70
N GLU A 153 12.18 9.04 6.86
CA GLU A 153 13.60 9.31 6.97
C GLU A 153 14.42 8.10 6.50
N THR A 154 15.48 8.40 5.76
CA THR A 154 16.35 7.40 5.15
C THR A 154 17.79 7.59 5.57
N ALA A 155 18.40 6.52 6.09
CA ALA A 155 19.83 6.44 6.33
C ALA A 155 20.37 5.04 5.92
N PRO A 156 21.68 4.87 5.71
CA PRO A 156 22.24 3.55 5.39
C PRO A 156 21.82 2.48 6.41
N GLY A 157 21.18 1.41 5.94
CA GLY A 157 20.71 0.32 6.79
C GLY A 157 19.51 0.65 7.69
N MET A 158 18.83 1.78 7.50
CA MET A 158 17.75 2.23 8.39
C MET A 158 16.67 3.04 7.66
N ARG A 159 15.40 2.74 7.95
CA ARG A 159 14.26 3.61 7.63
C ARG A 159 13.48 3.94 8.90
N ARG A 160 13.05 5.19 9.04
CA ARG A 160 12.29 5.66 10.19
C ARG A 160 11.10 6.48 9.72
N TYR A 161 9.93 6.18 10.26
CA TYR A 161 8.69 6.85 9.86
C TYR A 161 7.68 6.86 11.01
N ARG A 162 6.72 7.77 10.95
CA ARG A 162 5.57 7.79 11.86
C ARG A 162 4.53 6.79 11.37
N SER A 163 3.95 6.02 12.28
CA SER A 163 2.79 5.17 11.99
C SER A 163 1.70 5.98 11.29
N PRO A 164 1.18 5.52 10.14
CA PRO A 164 0.24 6.29 9.33
C PRO A 164 -1.20 6.23 9.85
N PHE A 165 -1.44 5.53 10.96
CA PHE A 165 -2.79 5.15 11.37
C PHE A 165 -3.40 6.11 12.41
N GLY A 166 -2.58 6.73 13.26
CA GLY A 166 -3.04 7.48 14.43
C GLY A 166 -4.09 8.55 14.12
N HIS A 167 -3.85 9.36 13.10
CA HIS A 167 -4.72 10.48 12.72
C HIS A 167 -6.16 10.03 12.40
N VAL A 168 -6.32 9.07 11.49
CA VAL A 168 -7.64 8.51 11.13
C VAL A 168 -8.20 7.65 12.26
N LEU A 169 -7.36 6.92 12.99
CA LEU A 169 -7.78 6.05 14.07
C LEU A 169 -8.42 6.85 15.21
N GLU A 170 -7.86 8.01 15.57
CA GLU A 170 -8.43 8.92 16.57
C GLU A 170 -9.90 9.25 16.26
N GLN A 171 -10.19 9.64 15.01
CA GLN A 171 -11.53 10.03 14.62
C GLN A 171 -12.47 8.83 14.51
N THR A 172 -11.99 7.72 13.94
CA THR A 172 -12.83 6.54 13.72
C THR A 172 -13.14 5.78 15.01
N THR A 173 -12.26 5.83 16.02
CA THR A 173 -12.54 5.30 17.36
C THR A 173 -13.61 6.12 18.07
N ARG A 174 -13.60 7.46 17.96
CA ARG A 174 -14.67 8.32 18.51
C ARG A 174 -16.04 7.99 17.93
N LEU A 175 -16.09 7.55 16.67
CA LEU A 175 -17.30 7.11 15.98
C LEU A 175 -17.63 5.63 16.19
N SER A 176 -16.90 4.92 17.05
CA SER A 176 -17.06 3.49 17.31
C SER A 176 -16.92 2.61 16.05
N GLN A 177 -16.18 3.07 15.04
CA GLN A 177 -15.89 2.29 13.82
C GLN A 177 -14.75 1.29 14.05
N HIS A 178 -13.80 1.64 14.92
CA HIS A 178 -12.63 0.82 15.23
C HIS A 178 -12.33 0.80 16.74
N ASP A 179 -11.91 -0.36 17.25
CA ASP A 179 -11.45 -0.59 18.63
C ASP A 179 -9.99 -1.12 18.68
N ILE A 180 -9.29 -1.10 17.54
CA ILE A 180 -7.84 -1.34 17.45
C ILE A 180 -7.05 -0.11 17.89
N THR A 181 -5.83 -0.32 18.38
CA THR A 181 -4.88 0.74 18.74
C THR A 181 -3.65 0.66 17.85
N GLU A 182 -2.88 1.74 17.73
CA GLU A 182 -1.64 1.70 16.95
C GLU A 182 -0.62 0.71 17.51
N LYS A 183 -0.53 0.57 18.84
CA LYS A 183 0.27 -0.49 19.46
C LYS A 183 -0.20 -1.88 19.01
N TRP A 184 -1.51 -2.12 19.00
CA TRP A 184 -2.06 -3.39 18.53
C TRP A 184 -1.72 -3.64 17.06
N ILE A 185 -1.86 -2.61 16.20
CA ILE A 185 -1.49 -2.69 14.78
C ILE A 185 0.00 -3.01 14.65
N HIS A 186 0.86 -2.32 15.39
CA HIS A 186 2.30 -2.54 15.37
C HIS A 186 2.66 -4.00 15.72
N ASP A 187 2.12 -4.48 16.84
CA ASP A 187 2.46 -5.81 17.38
C ASP A 187 1.87 -6.96 16.54
N ASN A 188 0.66 -6.80 16.01
CA ASN A 188 -0.10 -7.90 15.39
C ASN A 188 -0.10 -7.85 13.87
N TRP A 189 0.22 -6.71 13.26
CA TRP A 189 0.18 -6.51 11.81
C TRP A 189 1.54 -6.08 11.26
N THR A 190 2.03 -4.92 11.69
CA THR A 190 3.22 -4.29 11.10
C THR A 190 4.48 -5.13 11.30
N THR A 191 4.79 -5.50 12.55
CA THR A 191 5.99 -6.25 12.88
C THR A 191 5.97 -7.66 12.28
N PRO A 192 4.91 -8.48 12.44
CA PRO A 192 4.84 -9.80 11.82
C PRO A 192 5.04 -9.76 10.30
N ARG A 193 4.45 -8.77 9.62
CA ARG A 193 4.60 -8.59 8.18
C ARG A 193 6.05 -8.28 7.77
N PHE A 194 6.72 -7.35 8.45
CA PHE A 194 8.14 -7.05 8.16
C PHE A 194 9.05 -8.25 8.43
N MET A 195 8.80 -9.01 9.50
CA MET A 195 9.60 -10.20 9.80
C MET A 195 9.39 -11.30 8.75
N ALA A 196 8.18 -11.44 8.22
CA ALA A 196 7.90 -12.34 7.11
C ALA A 196 8.61 -11.88 5.81
N TYR A 197 8.62 -10.58 5.51
CA TYR A 197 9.36 -10.02 4.39
C TYR A 197 10.87 -10.26 4.54
N ALA A 198 11.44 -10.01 5.72
CA ALA A 198 12.85 -10.24 6.02
C ALA A 198 13.28 -11.68 5.70
N LYS A 199 12.45 -12.65 6.13
CA LYS A 199 12.67 -14.08 5.86
C LYS A 199 12.69 -14.40 4.37
N ILE A 200 11.77 -13.83 3.59
CA ILE A 200 11.71 -14.04 2.12
C ILE A 200 12.90 -13.39 1.43
N LEU A 201 13.28 -12.18 1.87
CA LEU A 201 14.38 -11.40 1.31
C LEU A 201 15.76 -11.94 1.70
N GLY A 202 15.85 -12.85 2.67
CA GLY A 202 17.11 -13.42 3.14
C GLY A 202 17.95 -12.43 3.95
N VAL A 203 17.31 -11.49 4.64
CA VAL A 203 17.96 -10.49 5.49
C VAL A 203 17.48 -10.59 6.94
N ASP A 204 18.26 -10.01 7.85
CA ASP A 204 17.89 -9.89 9.25
C ASP A 204 17.47 -8.43 9.52
N LEU A 205 16.18 -8.24 9.79
CA LEU A 205 15.60 -6.93 10.12
C LEU A 205 15.33 -6.82 11.60
N ASP A 206 15.55 -5.62 12.12
CA ASP A 206 15.15 -5.19 13.45
C ASP A 206 14.06 -4.13 13.31
N VAL A 207 12.86 -4.42 13.80
CA VAL A 207 11.76 -3.45 13.90
C VAL A 207 11.73 -2.97 15.35
N SER A 208 11.81 -1.66 15.57
CA SER A 208 11.78 -1.09 16.92
C SER A 208 10.49 -1.45 17.64
N PRO A 209 10.51 -1.71 18.96
CA PRO A 209 9.29 -1.88 19.74
C PRO A 209 8.43 -0.62 19.68
N TRP A 210 7.11 -0.78 19.81
CA TRP A 210 6.17 0.34 19.85
C TRP A 210 6.57 1.39 20.91
N GLN A 211 6.48 2.66 20.51
CA GLN A 211 6.62 3.84 21.37
C GLN A 211 5.39 4.73 21.20
N ASP A 212 4.99 5.44 22.25
CA ASP A 212 3.79 6.29 22.22
C ASP A 212 3.94 7.53 21.33
N ASP A 213 5.16 7.86 20.90
CA ASP A 213 5.40 8.90 19.89
C ASP A 213 5.00 8.46 18.46
N GLY A 214 4.65 7.17 18.28
CA GLY A 214 4.23 6.57 17.02
C GLY A 214 5.36 6.36 16.02
N ILE A 215 6.62 6.51 16.41
CA ILE A 215 7.77 6.36 15.52
C ILE A 215 8.19 4.90 15.41
N ILE A 216 8.26 4.41 14.18
CA ILE A 216 8.72 3.06 13.83
C ILE A 216 10.06 3.18 13.13
N THR A 217 11.06 2.45 13.62
CA THR A 217 12.38 2.33 13.00
C THR A 217 12.61 0.91 12.55
N VAL A 218 12.98 0.71 11.28
CA VAL A 218 13.36 -0.58 10.71
C VAL A 218 14.82 -0.54 10.30
N LYS A 219 15.63 -1.47 10.81
CA LYS A 219 17.08 -1.54 10.57
C LYS A 219 17.51 -2.89 10.02
N LEU A 220 18.53 -2.90 9.18
CA LEU A 220 19.29 -4.12 8.88
C LEU A 220 20.24 -4.41 10.05
N ARG A 221 20.15 -5.60 10.64
CA ARG A 221 21.07 -5.99 11.72
C ARG A 221 22.48 -6.20 11.20
N ASN A 222 23.46 -5.71 11.96
CA ASN A 222 24.90 -5.81 11.65
C ASN A 222 25.26 -5.27 10.24
N TYR A 223 24.53 -4.28 9.74
CA TYR A 223 24.79 -3.71 8.43
C TYR A 223 25.98 -2.73 8.46
N THR A 224 26.94 -2.97 7.57
CA THR A 224 27.99 -2.01 7.25
C THR A 224 27.72 -1.48 5.85
N PRO A 225 27.54 -0.16 5.66
CA PRO A 225 27.35 0.41 4.34
C PRO A 225 28.51 0.06 3.43
N ALA A 226 28.21 -0.35 2.19
CA ALA A 226 29.26 -0.48 1.19
C ALA A 226 29.95 0.89 1.03
N PRO A 227 31.29 0.94 0.92
CA PRO A 227 32.00 2.20 0.69
C PRO A 227 31.42 2.87 -0.55
N LYS A 228 31.03 4.15 -0.42
CA LYS A 228 30.55 4.94 -1.56
C LYS A 228 31.62 4.85 -2.64
N GLN A 229 31.26 4.35 -3.83
CA GLN A 229 32.13 4.50 -4.99
C GLN A 229 32.22 6.00 -5.28
N THR A 230 33.30 6.62 -4.82
CA THR A 230 33.70 7.96 -5.28
C THR A 230 34.07 7.81 -6.74
N SER A 231 33.13 8.10 -7.63
CA SER A 231 33.43 8.40 -9.02
C SER A 231 34.37 9.60 -9.01
N ALA A 232 35.66 9.36 -9.21
CA ALA A 232 36.62 10.43 -9.46
C ALA A 232 36.14 11.15 -10.72
N VAL A 233 35.61 12.36 -10.55
CA VAL A 233 35.41 13.29 -11.65
C VAL A 233 36.81 13.74 -12.04
N THR A 234 37.40 13.07 -13.03
CA THR A 234 38.56 13.60 -13.74
C THR A 234 38.08 14.80 -14.55
N ASN A 235 38.55 15.98 -14.16
CA ASN A 235 38.45 17.23 -14.92
C ASN A 235 39.16 17.12 -16.27
#